data_AF-A0A944TST4-F1
#
_entry.id   AF-A0A944TST4-F1
#
_cell.length_a   1.000
_cell.length_b   1.000
_cell.length_c   1.000
_cell.angle_alpha   90.00
_cell.angle_beta   90.00
_cell.angle_gamma   90.00
#
_symmetry.space_group_name_H-M   'P 1'
#
loop_
_entity.id
_entity.type
_entity.pdbx_description
1 polymer ?
#
loop_
_entity_poly.entity_id
_entity_poly.type
_entity_poly.pdbx_seq_one_letter_code
_entity_poly.pdbx_strand_id
1 'polypeptide(L)'
;MSARMYYILLAIHDNSLMEGMKNYFEALKGHYVLLKVSNVDEGRKVLKKMFSTDNPDEGPDFVITDEFSGWQNLHHHILEYYPNSPFCVWGRETLPPDGFEEREGLDNWWSLEDGSYKKLENELMEKEIIESTNLPGEIFRSFPIYNFLRNNYTECDVFIKLSEIKFVKIINANAAYDLELFNKYFDKGAHSFFVPNKQVEECGEDTFLTYLPKEKEGPLIQSRKVVE
;
A
#
# COMPACT_ATOMS: atom_id res chain seq x y z
N MET A 1 8.16 13.77 8.45
CA MET A 1 8.27 13.23 7.08
C MET A 1 7.21 13.93 6.25
N SER A 2 7.56 14.50 5.09
CA SER A 2 6.56 15.06 4.18
C SER A 2 5.83 13.89 3.51
N ALA A 3 4.51 13.93 3.43
CA ALA A 3 3.76 12.94 2.65
C ALA A 3 4.25 12.98 1.20
N ARG A 4 4.48 11.80 0.58
CA ARG A 4 4.77 11.72 -0.86
C ARG A 4 3.51 12.16 -1.62
N MET A 5 3.74 12.91 -2.69
CA MET A 5 2.69 13.41 -3.57
C MET A 5 2.69 12.55 -4.83
N TYR A 6 1.56 11.89 -5.11
CA TYR A 6 1.39 11.07 -6.31
C TYR A 6 0.98 11.94 -7.50
N TYR A 7 1.47 11.63 -8.69
CA TYR A 7 1.08 12.31 -9.92
C TYR A 7 0.28 11.37 -10.80
N ILE A 8 -0.97 11.75 -11.09
CA ILE A 8 -1.88 10.97 -11.93
C ILE A 8 -2.13 11.75 -13.22
N LEU A 9 -1.70 11.20 -14.36
CA LEU A 9 -1.95 11.78 -15.68
C LEU A 9 -3.31 11.31 -16.21
N LEU A 10 -4.28 12.20 -16.28
CA LEU A 10 -5.58 11.98 -16.91
C LEU A 10 -5.54 12.46 -18.36
N ALA A 11 -5.43 11.52 -19.28
CA ALA A 11 -5.42 11.73 -20.71
C ALA A 11 -6.75 11.25 -21.31
N ILE A 12 -7.79 12.06 -21.15
CA ILE A 12 -9.18 11.68 -21.48
C ILE A 12 -9.76 12.73 -22.41
N HIS A 13 -10.29 12.29 -23.56
CA HIS A 13 -10.92 13.16 -24.53
C HIS A 13 -12.38 13.50 -24.16
N ASP A 14 -13.08 12.57 -23.49
CA ASP A 14 -14.44 12.79 -23.01
C ASP A 14 -14.48 13.74 -21.79
N ASN A 15 -14.91 14.99 -22.00
CA ASN A 15 -15.02 16.01 -20.96
C ASN A 15 -15.92 15.60 -19.78
N SER A 16 -16.98 14.82 -20.03
CA SER A 16 -17.88 14.36 -18.97
C SER A 16 -17.18 13.33 -18.10
N LEU A 17 -16.44 12.40 -18.72
CA LEU A 17 -15.64 11.42 -18.00
C LEU A 17 -14.50 12.10 -17.21
N MET A 18 -13.79 13.04 -17.82
CA MET A 18 -12.73 13.82 -17.18
C MET A 18 -13.24 14.51 -15.91
N GLU A 19 -14.39 15.20 -15.97
CA GLU A 19 -14.96 15.88 -14.80
C GLU A 19 -15.44 14.87 -13.74
N GLY A 20 -16.02 13.74 -14.17
CA GLY A 20 -16.39 12.65 -13.27
C GLY A 20 -15.20 12.08 -12.49
N MET A 21 -14.10 11.79 -13.18
CA MET A 21 -12.86 11.30 -12.55
C MET A 21 -12.24 12.33 -11.63
N LYS A 22 -12.19 13.60 -12.06
CA LYS A 22 -11.71 14.69 -11.22
C LYS A 22 -12.52 14.78 -9.91
N ASN A 23 -13.85 14.78 -10.00
CA ASN A 23 -14.71 14.84 -8.81
C ASN A 23 -14.52 13.61 -7.90
N TYR A 24 -14.37 12.43 -8.50
CA TYR A 24 -14.07 11.20 -7.77
C TYR A 24 -12.75 11.33 -7.00
N PHE A 25 -11.66 11.71 -7.68
CA PHE A 25 -10.39 11.92 -7.03
C PHE A 25 -10.51 13.00 -5.96
N GLU A 26 -11.04 14.19 -6.24
CA GLU A 26 -11.22 15.25 -5.24
C GLU A 26 -11.96 14.77 -3.96
N ALA A 27 -12.88 13.80 -4.09
CA ALA A 27 -13.56 13.20 -2.94
C ALA A 27 -12.69 12.26 -2.09
N LEU A 28 -11.66 11.61 -2.67
CA LEU A 28 -10.76 10.68 -1.98
C LEU A 28 -9.84 11.36 -0.94
N LYS A 29 -9.71 12.69 -0.94
CA LYS A 29 -8.87 13.46 0.00
C LYS A 29 -7.43 12.93 0.14
N GLY A 30 -6.88 12.34 -0.92
CA GLY A 30 -5.53 11.76 -0.91
C GLY A 30 -4.43 12.76 -1.31
N HIS A 31 -3.17 12.34 -1.21
CA HIS A 31 -2.02 13.14 -1.61
C HIS A 31 -1.67 12.91 -3.09
N TYR A 32 -2.52 13.36 -4.01
CA TYR A 32 -2.23 13.31 -5.45
C TYR A 32 -2.38 14.67 -6.15
N VAL A 33 -1.72 14.79 -7.30
CA VAL A 33 -1.82 15.87 -8.27
C VAL A 33 -2.37 15.29 -9.55
N LEU A 34 -3.52 15.82 -9.99
CA LEU A 34 -4.12 15.44 -11.26
C LEU A 34 -3.55 16.31 -12.39
N LEU A 35 -2.85 15.67 -13.32
CA LEU A 35 -2.34 16.27 -14.53
C LEU A 35 -3.35 15.99 -15.65
N LYS A 36 -4.09 16.99 -16.08
CA LYS A 36 -5.17 16.81 -17.08
C LYS A 36 -4.65 17.20 -18.45
N VAL A 37 -4.87 16.34 -19.44
CA VAL A 37 -4.49 16.63 -20.83
C VAL A 37 -5.60 16.19 -21.78
N SER A 38 -5.86 17.02 -22.78
CA SER A 38 -6.96 16.84 -23.74
C SER A 38 -6.49 16.24 -25.07
N ASN A 39 -5.18 16.22 -25.31
CA ASN A 39 -4.57 15.67 -26.51
C ASN A 39 -3.11 15.24 -26.26
N VAL A 40 -2.54 14.50 -27.21
CA VAL A 40 -1.19 13.92 -27.12
C VAL A 40 -0.09 14.98 -26.97
N ASP A 41 -0.18 16.09 -27.71
CA ASP A 41 0.86 17.12 -27.67
C ASP A 41 0.89 17.86 -26.34
N GLU A 42 -0.29 18.10 -25.76
CA GLU A 42 -0.43 18.59 -24.39
C GLU A 42 0.14 17.59 -23.38
N GLY A 43 -0.19 16.31 -23.52
CA GLY A 43 0.40 15.19 -22.78
C GLY A 43 1.93 15.24 -22.72
N ARG A 44 2.56 15.30 -23.89
CA ARG A 44 4.02 15.36 -24.03
C ARG A 44 4.62 16.61 -23.39
N LYS A 45 3.96 17.77 -23.53
CA LYS A 45 4.42 19.03 -22.91
C LYS A 45 4.36 18.97 -21.38
N VAL A 46 3.29 18.39 -20.83
CA VAL A 46 3.13 18.22 -19.39
C VAL A 46 4.18 17.25 -18.85
N LEU A 47 4.36 16.09 -19.48
CA LEU A 47 5.37 15.10 -19.06
C LEU A 47 6.77 15.71 -19.02
N LYS A 48 7.22 16.35 -20.11
CA LYS A 48 8.55 16.99 -20.18
C LYS A 48 8.74 18.13 -19.18
N LYS A 49 7.66 18.81 -18.79
CA LYS A 49 7.71 19.91 -17.84
C LYS A 49 7.79 19.40 -16.39
N MET A 50 7.11 18.30 -16.11
CA MET A 50 6.95 17.77 -14.75
C MET A 50 8.03 16.76 -14.38
N PHE A 51 8.56 16.02 -15.36
CA PHE A 51 9.38 14.83 -15.12
C PHE A 51 10.63 14.85 -15.99
N SER A 52 11.75 14.41 -15.41
CA SER A 52 13.01 14.28 -16.16
C SER A 52 12.95 13.10 -17.13
N THR A 53 13.32 13.30 -18.39
CA THR A 53 13.47 12.19 -19.35
C THR A 53 14.72 11.35 -19.11
N ASP A 54 15.66 11.85 -18.29
CA ASP A 54 16.90 11.15 -17.96
C ASP A 54 16.75 10.21 -16.75
N ASN A 55 15.60 10.26 -16.07
CA ASN A 55 15.28 9.40 -14.94
C ASN A 55 13.94 8.68 -15.15
N PRO A 56 13.95 7.41 -15.57
CA PRO A 56 12.73 6.66 -15.89
C PRO A 56 11.82 6.42 -14.67
N ASP A 57 12.35 6.55 -13.46
CA ASP A 57 11.60 6.41 -12.20
C ASP A 57 10.86 7.68 -11.79
N GLU A 58 11.10 8.81 -12.47
CA GLU A 58 10.43 10.09 -12.20
C GLU A 58 9.15 10.29 -13.01
N GLY A 59 8.61 9.26 -13.65
CA GLY A 59 7.35 9.36 -14.40
C GLY A 59 6.10 9.61 -13.52
N PRO A 60 4.93 9.80 -14.14
CA PRO A 60 3.67 9.81 -13.42
C PRO A 60 3.42 8.46 -12.73
N ASP A 61 2.94 8.49 -11.48
CA ASP A 61 2.66 7.26 -10.72
C ASP A 61 1.55 6.40 -11.34
N PHE A 62 0.66 7.03 -12.10
CA PHE A 62 -0.40 6.40 -12.89
C PHE A 62 -0.74 7.23 -14.12
N VAL A 63 -1.06 6.56 -15.22
CA VAL A 63 -1.60 7.15 -16.44
C VAL A 63 -2.96 6.54 -16.72
N ILE A 64 -3.99 7.38 -16.84
CA ILE A 64 -5.35 6.93 -17.10
C ILE A 64 -5.82 7.57 -18.40
N THR A 65 -6.23 6.74 -19.35
CA THR A 65 -6.75 7.20 -20.65
C THR A 65 -8.14 6.69 -20.93
N ASP A 66 -8.91 7.34 -21.79
CA ASP A 66 -10.09 6.70 -22.38
C ASP A 66 -9.68 5.78 -23.55
N GLU A 67 -10.65 5.05 -24.10
CA GLU A 67 -10.46 4.15 -25.27
C GLU A 67 -10.12 4.89 -26.58
N PHE A 68 -9.75 6.17 -26.54
CA PHE A 68 -9.46 6.96 -27.73
C PHE A 68 -8.13 6.52 -28.36
N SER A 69 -8.19 6.05 -29.60
CA SER A 69 -7.03 5.55 -30.36
C SER A 69 -5.89 6.56 -30.50
N GLY A 70 -6.17 7.86 -30.39
CA GLY A 70 -5.16 8.91 -30.43
C GLY A 70 -4.12 8.81 -29.30
N TRP A 71 -4.43 8.17 -28.17
CA TRP A 71 -3.49 8.03 -27.06
C TRP A 71 -2.38 7.02 -27.30
N GLN A 72 -2.44 6.20 -28.36
CA GLN A 72 -1.35 5.26 -28.70
C GLN A 72 0.01 5.98 -28.82
N ASN A 73 0.04 7.17 -29.38
CA ASN A 73 1.27 7.97 -29.52
C ASN A 73 1.78 8.56 -28.19
N LEU A 74 0.88 8.78 -27.23
CA LEU A 74 1.25 9.17 -25.87
C LEU A 74 1.73 7.94 -25.09
N HIS A 75 1.06 6.80 -25.26
CA HIS A 75 1.44 5.53 -24.65
C HIS A 75 2.86 5.11 -25.04
N HIS A 76 3.19 5.08 -26.33
CA HIS A 76 4.55 4.79 -26.78
C HIS A 76 5.58 5.76 -26.18
N HIS A 77 5.24 7.04 -26.07
CA HIS A 77 6.12 8.03 -25.45
C HIS A 77 6.33 7.74 -23.96
N ILE A 78 5.28 7.33 -23.24
CA ILE A 78 5.38 7.00 -21.82
C ILE A 78 6.19 5.73 -21.63
N LEU A 79 5.99 4.68 -22.44
CA LEU A 79 6.80 3.47 -22.37
C LEU A 79 8.28 3.74 -22.69
N GLU A 80 8.57 4.64 -23.63
CA GLU A 80 9.94 4.97 -24.03
C GLU A 80 10.71 5.70 -22.92
N TYR A 81 10.09 6.68 -22.25
CA TYR A 81 10.77 7.55 -21.29
C TYR A 81 10.47 7.23 -19.82
N TYR A 82 9.34 6.58 -19.54
CA TYR A 82 8.80 6.31 -18.20
C TYR A 82 8.21 4.90 -18.10
N PRO A 83 8.99 3.84 -18.39
CA PRO A 83 8.49 2.46 -18.49
C PRO A 83 7.87 1.91 -17.20
N ASN A 84 8.13 2.54 -16.06
CA ASN A 84 7.59 2.15 -14.75
C ASN A 84 6.25 2.84 -14.42
N SER A 85 5.74 3.71 -15.30
CA SER A 85 4.46 4.39 -15.13
C SER A 85 3.31 3.49 -15.59
N PRO A 86 2.48 2.94 -14.69
CA PRO A 86 1.40 2.03 -15.06
C PRO A 86 0.41 2.71 -15.99
N PHE A 87 0.10 2.06 -17.12
CA PHE A 87 -0.82 2.60 -18.13
C PHE A 87 -2.17 1.89 -18.04
N CYS A 88 -3.20 2.65 -17.68
CA CYS A 88 -4.54 2.14 -17.41
C CYS A 88 -5.53 2.72 -18.43
N VAL A 89 -6.23 1.84 -19.14
CA VAL A 89 -7.26 2.25 -20.10
C VAL A 89 -8.62 2.16 -19.43
N TRP A 90 -9.33 3.27 -19.47
CA TRP A 90 -10.69 3.41 -18.99
C TRP A 90 -11.67 3.07 -20.10
N GLY A 91 -12.29 1.91 -19.92
CA GLY A 91 -13.33 1.40 -20.78
C GLY A 91 -14.71 1.90 -20.40
N ARG A 92 -15.59 2.08 -21.39
CA ARG A 92 -17.03 2.18 -21.10
C ARG A 92 -17.63 0.81 -20.81
N GLU A 93 -17.08 -0.22 -21.43
CA GLU A 93 -17.54 -1.60 -21.25
C GLU A 93 -16.87 -2.25 -20.03
N THR A 94 -17.56 -3.23 -19.43
CA THR A 94 -17.03 -4.03 -18.30
C THR A 94 -15.85 -4.91 -18.69
N LEU A 95 -15.76 -5.28 -19.96
CA LEU A 95 -14.71 -6.15 -20.49
C LEU A 95 -13.90 -5.39 -21.53
N PRO A 96 -12.59 -5.67 -21.60
CA PRO A 96 -11.78 -5.14 -22.68
C PRO A 96 -12.26 -5.69 -24.05
N PRO A 97 -12.10 -4.92 -25.13
CA PRO A 97 -12.39 -5.40 -26.48
C PRO A 97 -11.45 -6.57 -26.84
N ASP A 98 -11.93 -7.44 -27.72
CA ASP A 98 -11.13 -8.57 -28.24
C ASP A 98 -9.75 -8.10 -28.73
N GLY A 99 -8.70 -8.78 -28.29
CA GLY A 99 -7.31 -8.45 -28.64
C GLY A 99 -6.69 -7.29 -27.84
N PHE A 100 -7.32 -6.84 -26.75
CA PHE A 100 -6.71 -5.86 -25.84
C PHE A 100 -5.42 -6.39 -25.19
N GLU A 101 -5.42 -7.65 -24.74
CA GLU A 101 -4.26 -8.30 -24.12
C GLU A 101 -3.06 -8.43 -25.07
N GLU A 102 -3.29 -8.37 -26.38
CA GLU A 102 -2.23 -8.45 -27.40
C GLU A 102 -1.54 -7.10 -27.64
N ARG A 103 -2.01 -6.01 -27.02
CA ARG A 103 -1.41 -4.67 -27.14
C ARG A 103 -0.30 -4.50 -26.10
N GLU A 104 0.95 -4.48 -26.56
CA GLU A 104 2.11 -4.27 -25.68
C GLU A 104 1.96 -3.00 -24.82
N GLY A 105 2.21 -3.15 -23.51
CA GLY A 105 2.29 -2.06 -22.53
C GLY A 105 0.96 -1.58 -21.93
N LEU A 106 -0.18 -2.17 -22.31
CA LEU A 106 -1.44 -1.89 -21.61
C LEU A 106 -1.55 -2.79 -20.37
N ASP A 107 -1.21 -2.23 -19.22
CA ASP A 107 -1.12 -3.00 -17.98
C ASP A 107 -2.49 -3.37 -17.41
N ASN A 108 -3.49 -2.49 -17.57
CA ASN A 108 -4.81 -2.68 -16.98
C ASN A 108 -5.96 -2.10 -17.82
N TRP A 109 -7.07 -2.83 -17.88
CA TRP A 109 -8.38 -2.34 -18.31
C TRP A 109 -9.24 -2.05 -17.08
N TRP A 110 -9.80 -0.85 -16.99
CA TRP A 110 -10.68 -0.44 -15.90
C TRP A 110 -12.03 0.01 -16.42
N SER A 111 -13.10 -0.34 -15.72
CA SER A 111 -14.45 0.10 -16.00
C SER A 111 -15.08 0.81 -14.79
N LEU A 112 -16.11 1.63 -15.03
CA LEU A 112 -16.96 2.15 -13.95
C LEU A 112 -17.83 1.04 -13.33
N GLU A 113 -18.28 0.12 -14.17
CA GLU A 113 -19.33 -0.83 -13.81
C GLU A 113 -18.81 -2.02 -13.00
N ASP A 114 -17.54 -2.38 -13.17
CA ASP A 114 -16.91 -3.51 -12.49
C ASP A 114 -16.29 -3.15 -11.13
N GLY A 115 -16.27 -1.86 -10.78
CA GLY A 115 -15.65 -1.39 -9.55
C GLY A 115 -14.12 -1.26 -9.62
N SER A 116 -13.52 -1.26 -10.81
CA SER A 116 -12.07 -1.12 -11.01
C SER A 116 -11.48 0.15 -10.38
N TYR A 117 -12.28 1.20 -10.19
CA TYR A 117 -11.86 2.39 -9.43
C TYR A 117 -11.46 2.07 -7.97
N LYS A 118 -12.06 1.05 -7.35
CA LYS A 118 -11.66 0.57 -6.02
C LYS A 118 -10.30 -0.12 -6.07
N LYS A 119 -9.96 -0.76 -7.19
CA LYS A 119 -8.63 -1.35 -7.40
C LYS A 119 -7.57 -0.24 -7.41
N LEU A 120 -7.81 0.84 -8.17
CA LEU A 120 -6.93 2.01 -8.16
C LEU A 120 -6.84 2.69 -6.79
N GLU A 121 -7.97 2.84 -6.09
CA GLU A 121 -7.99 3.38 -4.73
C GLU A 121 -7.14 2.52 -3.79
N ASN A 122 -7.30 1.19 -3.85
CA ASN A 122 -6.48 0.26 -3.08
C ASN A 122 -5.00 0.36 -3.47
N GLU A 123 -4.66 0.43 -4.76
CA GLU A 123 -3.28 0.56 -5.22
C GLU A 123 -2.64 1.89 -4.76
N LEU A 124 -3.38 3.00 -4.80
CA LEU A 124 -2.94 4.29 -4.27
C LEU A 124 -2.75 4.23 -2.76
N MET A 125 -3.70 3.64 -2.03
CA MET A 125 -3.58 3.45 -0.59
C MET A 125 -2.43 2.49 -0.23
N GLU A 126 -2.21 1.43 -1.00
CA GLU A 126 -1.11 0.50 -0.82
C GLU A 126 0.23 1.20 -1.05
N LYS A 127 0.38 1.99 -2.11
CA LYS A 127 1.58 2.82 -2.32
C LYS A 127 1.78 3.80 -1.16
N GLU A 128 0.73 4.46 -0.68
CA GLU A 128 0.79 5.40 0.44
C GLU A 128 1.14 4.71 1.76
N ILE A 129 0.61 3.51 1.99
CA ILE A 129 0.95 2.66 3.14
C ILE A 129 2.41 2.21 3.03
N ILE A 130 2.86 1.68 1.89
CA ILE A 130 4.23 1.20 1.67
C ILE A 130 5.24 2.31 1.94
N GLU A 131 4.95 3.53 1.51
CA GLU A 131 5.86 4.68 1.65
C GLU A 131 5.79 5.34 3.03
N SER A 132 4.59 5.44 3.64
CA SER A 132 4.44 5.94 5.00
C SER A 132 4.95 4.94 6.05
N THR A 133 5.01 3.65 5.71
CA THR A 133 5.60 2.60 6.54
C THR A 133 7.06 2.32 6.22
N ASN A 134 7.60 2.80 5.10
CA ASN A 134 9.00 2.67 4.72
C ASN A 134 9.52 1.22 4.83
N LEU A 135 8.66 0.22 4.58
CA LEU A 135 9.03 -1.19 4.58
C LEU A 135 8.52 -1.88 3.31
N PRO A 136 9.04 -1.52 2.12
CA PRO A 136 8.72 -2.22 0.90
C PRO A 136 9.32 -3.63 0.97
N GLY A 137 8.46 -4.64 1.14
CA GLY A 137 8.84 -6.05 1.08
C GLY A 137 9.04 -6.79 2.40
N GLU A 138 8.80 -6.17 3.56
CA GLU A 138 8.85 -6.92 4.82
C GLU A 138 7.54 -7.70 5.01
N ILE A 139 7.54 -8.93 4.48
CA ILE A 139 6.56 -9.96 4.85
C ILE A 139 6.58 -10.02 6.38
N PHE A 140 5.54 -9.51 7.03
CA PHE A 140 5.46 -9.58 8.48
C PHE A 140 5.39 -11.05 8.91
N ARG A 141 6.10 -11.39 9.97
CA ARG A 141 5.93 -12.67 10.64
C ARG A 141 4.91 -12.55 11.75
N SER A 142 3.92 -13.44 11.75
CA SER A 142 2.93 -13.51 12.82
C SER A 142 3.47 -14.31 14.00
N PHE A 143 3.33 -13.75 15.19
CA PHE A 143 3.63 -14.40 16.46
C PHE A 143 2.39 -14.35 17.36
N PRO A 144 1.98 -15.47 17.97
CA PRO A 144 0.88 -15.47 18.92
C PRO A 144 1.09 -14.48 20.07
N ILE A 145 0.03 -13.79 20.49
CA ILE A 145 0.11 -12.76 21.54
C ILE A 145 0.75 -13.32 22.82
N TYR A 146 0.50 -14.58 23.16
CA TYR A 146 1.05 -15.19 24.37
C TYR A 146 2.59 -15.28 24.39
N ASN A 147 3.27 -15.21 23.24
CA ASN A 147 4.72 -15.17 23.18
C ASN A 147 5.28 -13.87 23.78
N PHE A 148 4.50 -12.79 23.76
CA PHE A 148 4.90 -11.49 24.28
C PHE A 148 4.61 -11.33 25.78
N LEU A 149 3.79 -12.20 26.39
CA LEU A 149 3.47 -12.12 27.83
C LEU A 149 4.67 -12.45 28.75
N ARG A 150 5.76 -12.97 28.17
CA ARG A 150 6.95 -13.42 28.92
C ARG A 150 7.92 -12.32 29.25
N ASN A 151 7.99 -11.32 28.38
CA ASN A 151 8.87 -10.17 28.51
C ASN A 151 8.00 -8.95 28.77
N ASN A 152 8.59 -7.88 29.28
CA ASN A 152 7.92 -6.57 29.42
C ASN A 152 8.48 -5.54 28.43
N TYR A 153 9.33 -5.98 27.49
CA TYR A 153 9.86 -5.21 26.37
C TYR A 153 10.18 -6.14 25.20
N THR A 154 10.50 -5.57 24.05
CA THR A 154 10.91 -6.29 22.83
C THR A 154 11.91 -5.43 22.09
N GLU A 155 12.88 -6.03 21.41
CA GLU A 155 13.92 -5.31 20.66
C GLU A 155 13.42 -4.85 19.28
N CYS A 156 12.21 -5.25 18.88
CA CYS A 156 11.65 -5.01 17.57
C CYS A 156 10.34 -4.22 17.66
N ASP A 157 9.97 -3.51 16.60
CA ASP A 157 8.65 -2.91 16.47
C ASP A 157 7.58 -4.00 16.29
N VAL A 158 6.45 -3.83 16.98
CA VAL A 158 5.34 -4.79 16.96
C VAL A 158 4.09 -4.12 16.44
N PHE A 159 3.36 -4.85 15.59
CA PHE A 159 2.21 -4.37 14.86
C PHE A 159 0.98 -5.27 15.08
N ILE A 160 -0.20 -4.69 14.91
CA ILE A 160 -1.47 -5.43 14.76
C ILE A 160 -1.94 -5.36 13.31
N LYS A 161 -2.60 -6.43 12.84
CA LYS A 161 -3.28 -6.45 11.54
C LYS A 161 -4.72 -5.96 11.71
N LEU A 162 -5.10 -4.90 10.99
CA LEU A 162 -6.48 -4.38 10.96
C LEU A 162 -7.26 -4.87 9.74
N SER A 163 -6.58 -5.14 8.63
CA SER A 163 -7.13 -5.73 7.40
C SER A 163 -6.03 -6.48 6.66
N GLU A 164 -6.33 -7.11 5.53
CA GLU A 164 -5.33 -7.83 4.72
C GLU A 164 -4.09 -6.99 4.36
N ILE A 165 -4.28 -5.69 4.18
CA ILE A 165 -3.24 -4.75 3.74
C ILE A 165 -2.78 -3.77 4.82
N LYS A 166 -3.47 -3.72 5.97
CA LYS A 166 -3.26 -2.67 6.98
C LYS A 166 -2.68 -3.22 8.27
N PHE A 167 -1.47 -2.77 8.59
CA PHE A 167 -0.79 -3.02 9.86
C PHE A 167 -0.59 -1.71 10.63
N VAL A 168 -0.78 -1.74 11.94
CA VAL A 168 -0.60 -0.57 12.82
C VAL A 168 0.40 -0.91 13.90
N LYS A 169 1.45 -0.09 14.02
CA LYS A 169 2.46 -0.23 15.09
C LYS A 169 1.80 0.03 16.45
N ILE A 170 2.02 -0.89 17.39
CA ILE A 170 1.47 -0.82 18.75
C ILE A 170 2.54 -0.81 19.83
N ILE A 171 3.75 -1.27 19.53
CA ILE A 171 4.91 -1.26 20.44
C ILE A 171 6.11 -0.81 19.61
N ASN A 172 6.87 0.15 20.14
CA ASN A 172 8.16 0.53 19.54
C ASN A 172 9.26 -0.41 20.05
N ALA A 173 10.27 -0.66 19.22
CA ALA A 173 11.50 -1.33 19.63
C ALA A 173 12.06 -0.72 20.93
N ASN A 174 12.46 -1.59 21.85
CA ASN A 174 12.99 -1.30 23.19
C ASN A 174 12.02 -0.57 24.14
N ALA A 175 10.76 -0.40 23.76
CA ALA A 175 9.74 0.16 24.65
C ALA A 175 9.20 -0.91 25.61
N ALA A 176 8.94 -0.48 26.84
CA ALA A 176 8.22 -1.32 27.79
C ALA A 176 6.73 -1.40 27.42
N TYR A 177 6.11 -2.54 27.68
CA TYR A 177 4.67 -2.76 27.53
C TYR A 177 4.12 -3.54 28.73
N ASP A 178 2.81 -3.47 28.93
CA ASP A 178 2.12 -4.07 30.06
C ASP A 178 1.00 -5.02 29.62
N LEU A 179 0.39 -5.68 30.62
CA LEU A 179 -0.72 -6.60 30.41
C LEU A 179 -1.98 -5.91 29.88
N GLU A 180 -2.17 -4.62 30.20
CA GLU A 180 -3.32 -3.85 29.74
C GLU A 180 -3.31 -3.67 28.23
N LEU A 181 -2.14 -3.41 27.64
CA LEU A 181 -1.96 -3.35 26.19
C LEU A 181 -2.40 -4.65 25.52
N PHE A 182 -2.03 -5.81 26.09
CA PHE A 182 -2.39 -7.11 25.54
C PHE A 182 -3.88 -7.40 25.63
N ASN A 183 -4.47 -7.21 26.81
CA ASN A 183 -5.90 -7.43 27.02
C ASN A 183 -6.73 -6.55 26.08
N LYS A 184 -6.33 -5.28 25.88
CA LYS A 184 -6.99 -4.36 24.94
C LYS A 184 -7.10 -4.90 23.51
N TYR A 185 -6.10 -5.62 23.01
CA TYR A 185 -6.14 -6.18 21.65
C TYR A 185 -6.73 -7.59 21.61
N PHE A 186 -6.50 -8.38 22.66
CA PHE A 186 -7.12 -9.70 22.81
C PHE A 186 -8.66 -9.61 22.86
N ASP A 187 -9.20 -8.66 23.65
CA ASP A 187 -10.64 -8.40 23.75
C ASP A 187 -11.25 -7.92 22.43
N LYS A 188 -10.42 -7.40 21.51
CA LYS A 188 -10.79 -7.00 20.15
C LYS A 188 -10.65 -8.14 19.12
N GLY A 189 -10.33 -9.35 19.56
CA GLY A 189 -10.19 -10.52 18.70
C GLY A 189 -8.83 -10.67 18.01
N ALA A 190 -7.81 -9.92 18.44
CA ALA A 190 -6.45 -10.17 17.96
C ALA A 190 -5.90 -11.45 18.60
N HIS A 191 -5.40 -12.38 17.78
CA HIS A 191 -4.75 -13.61 18.25
C HIS A 191 -3.24 -13.60 18.04
N SER A 192 -2.75 -12.74 17.15
CA SER A 192 -1.34 -12.63 16.79
C SER A 192 -0.92 -11.17 16.69
N PHE A 193 0.34 -10.91 17.02
CA PHE A 193 1.05 -9.70 16.61
C PHE A 193 1.99 -9.99 15.46
N PHE A 194 2.44 -8.92 14.83
CA PHE A 194 3.21 -8.96 13.61
C PHE A 194 4.51 -8.20 13.81
N VAL A 195 5.62 -8.84 13.46
CA VAL A 195 6.96 -8.23 13.49
C VAL A 195 7.50 -8.27 12.06
N PRO A 196 8.12 -7.19 11.58
CA PRO A 196 8.68 -7.22 10.24
C PRO A 196 9.81 -8.25 10.10
N ASN A 197 9.82 -9.04 9.01
CA ASN A 197 10.77 -10.17 8.85
C ASN A 197 12.23 -9.78 9.07
N LYS A 198 12.67 -8.62 8.57
CA LYS A 198 14.04 -8.14 8.75
C LYS A 198 14.40 -7.96 10.23
N GLN A 199 13.48 -7.42 11.02
CA GLN A 199 13.70 -7.28 12.46
C GLN A 199 13.66 -8.63 13.18
N VAL A 200 12.91 -9.61 12.68
CA VAL A 200 12.97 -10.98 13.20
C VAL A 200 14.35 -11.60 12.97
N GLU A 201 14.96 -11.36 11.81
CA GLU A 201 16.32 -11.81 11.49
C GLU A 201 17.38 -11.12 12.38
N GLU A 202 17.21 -9.83 12.65
CA GLU A 202 18.11 -9.04 13.51
C GLU A 202 17.98 -9.40 15.01
N CYS A 203 16.74 -9.52 15.51
CA CYS A 203 16.44 -9.82 16.91
C CYS A 203 16.55 -11.33 17.25
N GLY A 204 16.59 -12.20 16.24
CA GLY A 204 16.56 -13.65 16.37
C GLY A 204 15.15 -14.21 16.69
N GLU A 205 14.79 -15.31 16.02
CA GLU A 205 13.48 -15.95 16.20
C GLU A 205 13.26 -16.50 17.61
N ASP A 206 14.33 -16.89 18.31
CA ASP A 206 14.29 -17.45 19.66
C ASP A 206 13.68 -16.47 20.69
N THR A 207 13.80 -15.17 20.42
CA THR A 207 13.18 -14.09 21.21
C THR A 207 11.66 -14.23 21.25
N PHE A 208 11.07 -14.87 20.23
CA PHE A 208 9.63 -15.08 20.09
C PHE A 208 9.21 -16.55 20.15
N LEU A 209 10.12 -17.52 19.94
CA LEU A 209 9.80 -18.95 19.78
C LEU A 209 9.90 -19.81 21.04
N THR A 210 10.15 -19.23 22.21
CA THR A 210 10.16 -20.05 23.43
C THR A 210 8.72 -20.43 23.84
N TYR A 211 8.16 -21.49 23.26
CA TYR A 211 7.23 -22.40 23.93
C TYR A 211 7.40 -23.80 23.33
N LEU A 212 8.56 -24.42 23.60
CA LEU A 212 8.52 -25.86 23.73
C LEU A 212 8.03 -26.12 25.15
N PRO A 213 6.85 -26.74 25.35
CA PRO A 213 6.50 -27.26 26.66
C PRO A 213 7.57 -28.31 26.98
N LYS A 214 8.61 -27.92 27.71
CA LYS A 214 9.34 -28.90 28.50
C LYS A 214 8.35 -29.30 29.57
N GLU A 215 7.81 -30.50 29.43
CA GLU A 215 7.25 -31.22 30.55
C GLU A 215 8.16 -30.97 31.77
N LYS A 216 7.53 -30.54 32.87
CA LYS A 216 8.04 -30.40 34.24
C LYS A 216 8.35 -28.98 34.73
N GLU A 217 7.32 -28.47 35.41
CA GLU A 217 7.35 -27.98 36.80
C GLU A 217 8.21 -26.76 37.13
N GLY A 218 7.53 -25.62 37.21
CA GLY A 218 7.89 -24.49 38.06
C GLY A 218 6.68 -23.57 38.22
N PRO A 219 6.35 -23.07 39.43
CA PRO A 219 5.13 -22.31 39.65
C PRO A 219 5.21 -20.95 38.93
N LEU A 220 4.14 -20.65 38.17
CA LEU A 220 3.84 -19.34 37.63
C LEU A 220 3.81 -18.29 38.74
N ILE A 221 4.30 -17.10 38.38
CA ILE A 221 4.42 -15.88 39.19
C ILE A 221 3.26 -15.76 40.18
N GLN A 222 3.58 -15.84 41.47
CA GLN A 222 2.62 -15.59 42.54
C GLN A 222 2.16 -14.13 42.47
N SER A 223 0.85 -13.96 42.43
CA SER A 223 0.15 -12.71 42.66
C SER A 223 0.70 -12.01 43.91
N ARG A 224 1.05 -10.72 43.77
CA ARG A 224 1.30 -9.85 44.92
C ARG A 224 0.05 -9.87 45.81
N LYS A 225 0.19 -10.34 47.04
CA LYS A 225 -0.78 -10.03 48.10
C LYS A 225 -0.77 -8.52 48.31
N VAL A 226 -1.90 -7.89 48.03
CA VAL A 226 -2.30 -6.65 48.71
C VAL A 226 -2.50 -7.03 50.18
N VAL A 227 -1.69 -6.45 51.05
CA VAL A 227 -2.01 -6.35 52.48
C VAL A 227 -2.25 -4.87 52.74
N GLU A 228 -3.36 -4.64 53.43
CA GLU A 228 -4.07 -3.39 53.72
C GLU A 228 -3.20 -2.23 54.21
#